data_AF-A0A859FEX9-F1
#
_entry.id   AF-A0A859FEX9-F1
#
_cell.length_a   1.000
_cell.length_b   1.000
_cell.length_c   1.000
_cell.angle_alpha   90.00
_cell.angle_beta   90.00
_cell.angle_gamma   90.00
#
_symmetry.space_group_name_H-M   'P 1'
#
loop_
_entity.id
_entity.type
_entity.pdbx_description
1 polymer ?
#
loop_
_entity_poly.entity_id
_entity_poly.type
_entity_poly.pdbx_seq_one_letter_code
_entity_poly.pdbx_strand_id
1 'polypeptide(L)'
;MSRNQKLKPPQITIDGKTYKVKKRLKLLRRMYELNDQEIEVESIEGLEVLYQFLVDCFNDEAVTMDAIEDNVDVDEFMDLFDAVAGFLRDSFTSKMESMPKKEPGTSH
;
A
#
# COMPACT_ATOMS: atom_id res chain seq x y z
N MET A 1 -5.94 -21.80 -15.06
CA MET A 1 -6.43 -21.10 -13.86
C MET A 1 -6.60 -19.63 -14.19
N SER A 2 -7.79 -19.07 -13.99
CA SER A 2 -8.17 -17.71 -14.40
C SER A 2 -7.39 -16.63 -13.66
N ARG A 3 -6.27 -16.15 -14.22
CA ARG A 3 -5.45 -15.07 -13.63
C ARG A 3 -5.94 -13.67 -14.04
N ASN A 4 -7.21 -13.39 -13.79
CA ASN A 4 -7.80 -12.06 -14.02
C ASN A 4 -8.63 -11.61 -12.81
N GLN A 5 -8.19 -11.95 -11.60
CA GLN A 5 -8.77 -11.37 -10.40
C GLN A 5 -8.31 -9.92 -10.33
N LYS A 6 -9.21 -8.97 -10.68
CA LYS A 6 -8.94 -7.55 -10.57
C LYS A 6 -8.51 -7.25 -9.13
N LEU A 7 -7.25 -6.89 -8.92
CA LEU A 7 -6.73 -6.40 -7.64
C LEU A 7 -7.63 -5.26 -7.14
N LYS A 8 -8.45 -5.56 -6.14
CA LYS A 8 -9.32 -4.57 -5.50
C LYS A 8 -8.43 -3.68 -4.61
N PRO A 9 -8.52 -2.35 -4.72
CA PRO A 9 -7.79 -1.47 -3.81
C PRO A 9 -8.30 -1.67 -2.38
N PRO A 10 -7.39 -1.82 -1.39
CA PRO A 10 -7.74 -1.74 0.02
C PRO A 10 -8.46 -0.43 0.33
N GLN A 11 -9.28 -0.47 1.36
CA GLN A 11 -10.19 0.61 1.72
C GLN A 11 -10.17 0.81 3.23
N ILE A 12 -10.37 2.05 3.64
CA ILE A 12 -10.56 2.45 5.04
C ILE A 12 -11.86 3.24 5.14
N THR A 13 -12.58 3.10 6.24
CA THR A 13 -13.78 3.90 6.51
C THR A 13 -13.49 4.85 7.67
N ILE A 14 -13.66 6.14 7.44
CA ILE A 14 -13.50 7.20 8.44
C ILE A 14 -14.77 8.03 8.43
N ASP A 15 -15.39 8.22 9.60
CA ASP A 15 -16.64 8.99 9.76
C ASP A 15 -17.75 8.54 8.80
N GLY A 16 -17.85 7.23 8.55
CA GLY A 16 -18.84 6.64 7.64
C GLY A 16 -18.57 6.86 6.15
N LYS A 17 -17.42 7.45 5.77
CA LYS A 17 -16.99 7.58 4.37
C LYS A 17 -15.82 6.65 4.06
N THR A 18 -15.90 5.97 2.92
CA THR A 18 -14.90 5.00 2.49
C THR A 18 -13.88 5.62 1.53
N TYR A 19 -12.60 5.45 1.85
CA TYR A 19 -11.46 5.90 1.05
C TYR A 19 -10.72 4.71 0.47
N LYS A 20 -10.05 4.90 -0.67
CA LYS A 20 -9.37 3.82 -1.41
C LYS A 20 -7.91 4.18 -1.65
N VAL A 21 -7.03 3.20 -1.46
CA VAL A 21 -5.59 3.34 -1.71
C VAL A 21 -5.32 3.82 -3.14
N LYS A 22 -4.39 4.76 -3.29
CA LYS A 22 -3.92 5.25 -4.58
C LYS A 22 -2.68 4.48 -5.01
N LYS A 23 -2.64 4.05 -6.28
CA LYS A 23 -1.44 3.41 -6.86
C LYS A 23 -0.45 4.49 -7.31
N ARG A 24 0.63 4.70 -6.57
CA ARG A 24 1.72 5.62 -6.97
C ARG A 24 3.09 4.96 -6.79
N LEU A 25 4.00 5.19 -7.75
CA LEU A 25 5.37 4.64 -7.70
C LEU A 25 6.14 5.10 -6.46
N LYS A 26 5.91 6.35 -6.01
CA LYS A 26 6.49 6.86 -4.76
C LYS A 26 6.12 6.02 -3.53
N LEU A 27 4.91 5.44 -3.50
CA LEU A 27 4.44 4.62 -2.37
C LEU A 27 5.07 3.24 -2.38
N LEU A 28 5.28 2.65 -3.57
CA LEU A 28 6.03 1.41 -3.70
C LEU A 28 7.48 1.60 -3.21
N ARG A 29 8.13 2.68 -3.63
CA ARG A 29 9.48 3.01 -3.14
C ARG A 29 9.49 3.16 -1.63
N ARG A 30 8.55 3.93 -1.07
CA ARG A 30 8.43 4.12 0.38
C ARG A 30 8.23 2.79 1.12
N MET A 31 7.38 1.90 0.60
CA MET A 31 7.19 0.56 1.15
C MET A 31 8.48 -0.28 1.15
N TYR A 32 9.31 -0.20 0.10
CA TYR A 32 10.62 -0.87 0.10
C TYR A 32 11.59 -0.24 1.11
N GLU A 33 11.61 1.08 1.23
CA GLU A 33 12.39 1.78 2.25
C GLU A 33 11.97 1.35 3.66
N LEU A 34 10.67 1.20 3.92
CA LEU A 34 10.15 0.72 5.20
C LEU A 34 10.55 -0.74 5.48
N ASN A 35 10.51 -1.61 4.47
CA ASN A 35 10.93 -3.02 4.62
C ASN A 35 12.43 -3.19 4.86
N ASP A 36 13.24 -2.22 4.42
CA ASP A 36 14.70 -2.22 4.62
C ASP A 36 15.09 -1.54 5.96
N GLN A 37 14.16 -0.82 6.58
CA GLN A 37 14.33 -0.22 7.90
C GLN A 37 14.00 -1.24 9.00
N GLU A 38 14.84 -1.30 10.03
CA GLU A 38 14.48 -1.99 11.28
C GLU A 38 13.48 -1.10 12.05
N ILE A 39 12.20 -1.27 11.74
CA ILE A 39 11.11 -0.56 12.43
C ILE A 39 10.70 -1.38 13.65
N GLU A 40 10.91 -0.83 14.84
CA GLU A 40 10.39 -1.39 16.08
C GLU A 40 8.90 -1.02 16.21
N VAL A 41 8.03 -1.89 15.69
CA VAL A 41 6.57 -1.66 15.65
C VAL A 41 5.91 -1.55 17.03
N GLU A 42 6.59 -1.98 18.09
CA GLU A 42 6.15 -1.83 19.48
C GLU A 42 6.49 -0.44 20.07
N SER A 43 7.27 0.37 19.34
CA SER A 43 7.61 1.74 19.73
C SER A 43 6.61 2.74 19.16
N ILE A 44 6.42 3.87 19.86
CA ILE A 44 5.60 4.99 19.38
C ILE A 44 6.10 5.47 18.01
N GLU A 45 7.42 5.64 17.87
CA GLU A 45 8.04 6.07 16.61
C GLU A 45 7.78 5.09 15.47
N GLY A 46 7.83 3.78 15.74
CA GLY A 46 7.52 2.75 14.76
C GLY A 46 6.06 2.80 14.31
N LEU A 47 5.13 2.95 15.26
CA LEU A 47 3.70 3.10 14.94
C LEU A 47 3.44 4.37 14.12
N GLU A 48 3.99 5.52 14.50
CA GLU A 48 3.86 6.77 13.76
C GLU A 48 4.32 6.62 12.30
N VAL A 49 5.41 5.89 12.06
CA VAL A 49 5.91 5.60 10.71
C VAL A 49 4.90 4.78 9.90
N LEU A 50 4.26 3.77 10.51
CA LEU A 50 3.24 2.95 9.85
C LEU A 50 1.96 3.76 9.57
N TYR A 51 1.50 4.57 10.52
CA TYR A 51 0.37 5.48 10.35
C TYR A 51 0.61 6.46 9.21
N GLN A 52 1.78 7.11 9.18
CA GLN A 52 2.13 8.05 8.13
C GLN A 52 2.18 7.38 6.76
N PHE A 53 2.62 6.12 6.68
CA PHE A 53 2.61 5.36 5.44
C PHE A 53 1.18 5.10 4.93
N LEU A 54 0.23 4.75 5.82
CA LEU A 54 -1.17 4.58 5.43
C LEU A 54 -1.78 5.90 4.94
N VAL A 55 -1.56 7.00 5.68
CA VAL A 55 -1.99 8.36 5.28
C VAL A 55 -1.51 8.68 3.87
N ASP A 56 -0.22 8.45 3.59
CA ASP A 56 0.37 8.66 2.26
C ASP A 56 -0.27 7.78 1.18
N CYS A 57 -0.66 6.56 1.53
CA CYS A 57 -1.27 5.59 0.62
C CYS A 57 -2.69 6.00 0.19
N PHE A 58 -3.48 6.57 1.10
CA PHE A 58 -4.81 7.06 0.79
C PHE A 58 -4.78 8.45 0.14
N ASN A 59 -3.83 9.31 0.51
CA ASN A 59 -3.61 10.65 -0.05
C ASN A 59 -4.93 11.44 -0.14
N ASP A 60 -5.64 11.53 0.97
CA ASP A 60 -6.91 12.27 1.14
C ASP A 60 -6.83 13.06 2.45
N GLU A 61 -7.31 14.30 2.46
CA GLU A 61 -7.19 15.21 3.62
C GLU A 61 -7.98 14.71 4.83
N ALA A 62 -9.01 13.88 4.62
CA ALA A 62 -9.79 13.28 5.69
C ALA A 62 -9.13 12.03 6.29
N VAL A 63 -8.06 11.51 5.69
CA VAL A 63 -7.32 10.35 6.19
C VAL A 63 -6.05 10.86 6.86
N THR A 64 -6.16 11.26 8.12
CA THR A 64 -5.06 11.69 9.00
C THR A 64 -4.68 10.56 9.97
N MET A 65 -3.58 10.72 10.72
CA MET A 65 -3.20 9.76 11.76
C MET A 65 -4.30 9.67 12.83
N ASP A 66 -4.70 10.82 13.39
CA ASP A 66 -5.79 10.92 14.37
C ASP A 66 -7.09 10.27 13.87
N ALA A 67 -7.45 10.50 12.60
CA ALA A 67 -8.67 9.93 12.04
C ALA A 67 -8.59 8.40 11.91
N ILE A 68 -7.40 7.84 11.67
CA ILE A 68 -7.19 6.38 11.68
C ILE A 68 -7.26 5.88 13.12
N GLU A 69 -6.58 6.52 14.08
CA GLU A 69 -6.60 6.13 15.50
C GLU A 69 -8.02 6.14 16.09
N ASP A 70 -8.84 7.12 15.73
CA ASP A 70 -10.21 7.26 16.25
C ASP A 70 -11.21 6.27 15.61
N ASN A 71 -10.92 5.76 14.40
CA ASN A 71 -11.87 4.96 13.61
C ASN A 71 -11.44 3.50 13.40
N VAL A 72 -10.18 3.17 13.60
CA VAL A 72 -9.58 1.87 13.26
C VAL A 72 -8.86 1.32 14.48
N ASP A 73 -9.25 0.13 14.92
CA ASP A 73 -8.56 -0.55 16.02
C ASP A 73 -7.19 -1.12 15.57
N VAL A 74 -6.38 -1.53 16.53
CA VAL A 74 -5.01 -2.00 16.28
C VAL A 74 -4.98 -3.23 15.37
N ASP A 75 -5.95 -4.14 15.50
CA ASP A 75 -6.00 -5.36 14.68
C ASP A 75 -6.36 -5.00 13.23
N GLU A 76 -7.39 -4.17 13.03
CA GLU A 76 -7.79 -3.67 11.71
C GLU A 76 -6.69 -2.83 11.06
N PHE A 77 -5.94 -2.07 11.85
CA PHE A 77 -4.81 -1.28 11.37
C PHE A 77 -3.72 -2.17 10.76
N MET A 78 -3.34 -3.23 11.45
CA MET A 78 -2.30 -4.16 10.97
C MET A 78 -2.78 -4.92 9.73
N ASP A 79 -4.02 -5.39 9.72
CA ASP A 79 -4.65 -6.02 8.55
C ASP A 79 -4.69 -5.05 7.35
N LEU A 80 -5.00 -3.77 7.59
CA LEU A 80 -5.02 -2.74 6.55
C LEU A 80 -3.63 -2.47 5.99
N PHE A 81 -2.61 -2.39 6.85
CA PHE A 81 -1.22 -2.22 6.44
C PHE A 81 -0.75 -3.36 5.53
N ASP A 82 -1.00 -4.61 5.91
CA ASP A 82 -0.65 -5.78 5.12
C ASP A 82 -1.40 -5.80 3.77
N ALA A 83 -2.69 -5.45 3.78
CA ALA A 83 -3.48 -5.34 2.56
C ALA A 83 -2.94 -4.26 1.60
N VAL A 84 -2.51 -3.11 2.13
CA VAL A 84 -1.89 -2.01 1.37
C VAL A 84 -0.55 -2.45 0.78
N ALA A 85 0.31 -3.06 1.58
CA ALA A 85 1.62 -3.53 1.14
C ALA A 85 1.49 -4.60 0.03
N GLY A 86 0.62 -5.58 0.22
CA GLY A 86 0.30 -6.60 -0.77
C GLY A 86 -0.25 -6.00 -2.06
N PHE A 87 -1.22 -5.09 -1.96
CA PHE A 87 -1.80 -4.42 -3.11
C PHE A 87 -0.79 -3.61 -3.91
N LEU A 88 0.12 -2.89 -3.23
CA LEU A 88 1.18 -2.13 -3.89
C LEU A 88 2.15 -3.08 -4.60
N ARG A 89 2.63 -4.13 -3.94
CA ARG A 89 3.52 -5.14 -4.54
C ARG A 89 2.88 -5.77 -5.78
N ASP A 90 1.65 -6.27 -5.66
CA ASP A 90 0.95 -6.98 -6.73
C ASP A 90 0.57 -6.07 -7.91
N SER A 91 0.24 -4.82 -7.62
CA SER A 91 -0.06 -3.83 -8.66
C SER A 91 1.15 -3.52 -9.55
N PHE A 92 2.36 -3.69 -9.02
CA PHE A 92 3.59 -3.47 -9.77
C PHE A 92 4.10 -4.73 -10.47
N THR A 93 4.05 -5.89 -9.83
CA THR A 93 4.41 -7.17 -10.47
C THR A 93 3.49 -7.47 -11.66
N SER A 94 2.18 -7.28 -11.51
CA SER A 94 1.21 -7.44 -12.60
C SER A 94 1.51 -6.52 -13.78
N LYS A 95 1.97 -5.29 -13.52
CA LYS A 95 2.39 -4.37 -14.59
C LYS A 95 3.67 -4.84 -15.27
N MET A 96 4.68 -5.29 -14.53
CA MET A 96 5.93 -5.83 -15.12
C MET A 96 5.68 -7.07 -15.97
N GLU A 97 4.83 -8.00 -15.51
CA GLU A 97 4.45 -9.20 -16.28
C GLU A 97 3.68 -8.85 -17.55
N SER A 98 2.94 -7.74 -17.56
CA SER A 98 2.21 -7.23 -18.73
C SER A 98 3.05 -6.39 -19.69
N MET A 99 4.30 -6.05 -19.34
CA MET A 99 5.19 -5.36 -20.27
C MET A 99 5.65 -6.34 -21.35
N PRO A 100 5.56 -5.99 -22.64
CA PRO A 100 6.09 -6.84 -23.69
C PRO A 100 7.57 -7.09 -23.41
N LYS A 101 7.95 -8.36 -23.28
CA LYS A 101 9.36 -8.75 -23.24
C LYS A 101 9.99 -8.19 -24.51
N LYS A 102 10.97 -7.29 -24.39
CA LYS A 102 11.78 -6.89 -25.54
C LYS A 102 12.32 -8.18 -26.15
N GLU A 103 11.82 -8.54 -27.32
CA GLU A 103 12.41 -9.60 -28.11
C GLU A 103 13.90 -9.24 -28.28
N PRO A 104 14.85 -10.15 -27.99
CA PRO A 104 16.24 -9.89 -28.32
C PRO A 104 16.28 -9.65 -29.82
N GLY A 105 16.59 -8.42 -30.22
CA GLY A 105 16.61 -8.02 -31.62
C GLY A 105 17.47 -8.99 -32.40
N THR A 106 16.86 -9.70 -33.33
CA THR A 106 17.57 -10.43 -34.38
C THR A 106 18.32 -9.41 -35.22
N SER A 107 19.63 -9.28 -34.97
CA SER A 107 20.54 -8.66 -35.92
C SER A 107 20.55 -9.53 -37.18
N HIS A 108 20.09 -8.95 -38.29
CA HIS A 108 20.32 -9.45 -39.65
C HIS A 108 21.58 -8.82 -40.22
#